data_AF-A0A523U4F5-F1
#
_entry.id   AF-A0A523U4F5-F1
#
_cell.length_a   1.000
_cell.length_b   1.000
_cell.length_c   1.000
_cell.angle_alpha   90.00
_cell.angle_beta   90.00
_cell.angle_gamma   90.00
#
_symmetry.space_group_name_H-M   'P 1'
#
loop_
_entity.id
_entity.type
_entity.pdbx_description
1 polymer ?
#
loop_
_entity_poly.entity_id
_entity_poly.type
_entity_poly.pdbx_seq_one_letter_code
_entity_poly.pdbx_strand_id
1 'polypeptide(L)'
;MKTQIVYLEPHDDYNSVRDKLNWTQAPRVIIVWPGRGRVLSRRFDLVMLQRYARKLGIQIGLVTLDPDVLHHAEALHIPTFESLELQSEKAWRVRGERKISKPISTAEFSSLQPVTKRTSKISSQMNLASRIALFSAGILAILALAILLIPQAVITIQPEAMDILKTYSLGLDLEQSETITIPTHLPAQQVQSVLEGQLRLPTTGRAAQPDQPARGEVIFTNLTDQSLAIPAGTTVRTFDPTAPHFVTQTRVNLDAEKGSQVIVEVVASLPGPDGNVSAEAIQAIDGTLGLSASVSNPSPITGGSLQVRSAVSPTDLVLIHSELEDNLFDEAHQALLSQAQEDEKLIPGSIRVVETIEERFSNEIGDAADSLGLILILEFEGLVYSPDQLHSAMNFVVA
;
A
#
# COMPACT_ATOMS: atom_id res chain seq x y z
N MET A 1 -19.36 40.56 -57.87
CA MET A 1 -18.22 39.66 -58.21
C MET A 1 -17.75 38.94 -56.93
N LYS A 2 -17.33 37.67 -56.99
CA LYS A 2 -16.83 36.95 -55.79
C LYS A 2 -15.51 37.60 -55.30
N THR A 3 -15.42 37.86 -54.00
CA THR A 3 -14.23 38.42 -53.33
C THR A 3 -13.72 37.41 -52.32
N GLN A 4 -12.41 37.15 -52.30
CA GLN A 4 -11.77 36.24 -51.36
C GLN A 4 -10.90 37.04 -50.37
N ILE A 5 -10.91 36.65 -49.10
CA ILE A 5 -10.14 37.32 -48.05
C ILE A 5 -8.89 36.48 -47.76
N VAL A 6 -7.73 37.13 -47.72
CA VAL A 6 -6.44 36.53 -47.39
C VAL A 6 -5.88 37.25 -46.17
N TYR A 7 -5.69 36.52 -45.08
CA TYR A 7 -5.05 37.05 -43.87
C TYR A 7 -3.53 36.86 -43.96
N LEU A 8 -2.81 37.94 -43.68
CA LEU A 8 -1.38 37.91 -43.53
C LEU A 8 -0.99 37.59 -42.09
N GLU A 9 0.02 36.75 -41.95
CA GLU A 9 0.63 36.41 -40.68
C GLU A 9 1.81 37.35 -40.38
N PRO A 10 2.17 37.57 -39.10
CA PRO A 10 3.21 38.54 -38.73
C PRO A 10 4.61 38.31 -39.34
N HIS A 11 4.86 37.11 -39.87
CA HIS A 11 6.14 36.70 -40.46
C HIS A 11 6.03 36.45 -41.97
N ASP A 12 4.88 36.75 -42.60
CA ASP A 12 4.74 36.61 -44.05
C ASP A 12 5.66 37.58 -44.79
N ASP A 13 6.31 37.10 -45.85
CA ASP A 13 7.10 37.91 -46.77
C ASP A 13 6.41 38.02 -48.14
N TYR A 14 7.06 38.72 -49.09
CA TYR A 14 6.50 38.88 -50.44
C TYR A 14 6.23 37.52 -51.13
N ASN A 15 7.07 36.52 -50.89
CA ASN A 15 6.93 35.20 -51.51
C ASN A 15 5.75 34.45 -50.89
N SER A 16 5.58 34.50 -49.58
CA SER A 16 4.43 33.92 -48.87
C SER A 16 3.11 34.51 -49.39
N VAL A 17 3.03 35.83 -49.56
CA VAL A 17 1.82 36.47 -50.07
C VAL A 17 1.59 36.17 -51.55
N ARG A 18 2.66 36.06 -52.34
CA ARG A 18 2.60 35.66 -53.74
C ARG A 18 2.01 34.26 -53.90
N ASP A 19 2.45 33.32 -53.07
CA ASP A 19 1.97 31.94 -53.11
C ASP A 19 0.51 31.86 -52.63
N LYS A 20 0.14 32.60 -51.57
CA LYS A 20 -1.26 32.76 -51.13
C LYS A 20 -2.15 33.32 -52.25
N LEU A 21 -1.69 34.32 -52.99
CA LEU A 21 -2.43 34.88 -54.14
C LEU A 21 -2.58 33.87 -55.29
N ASN A 22 -1.58 33.03 -55.54
CA ASN A 22 -1.67 32.01 -56.59
C ASN A 22 -2.73 30.94 -56.31
N TRP A 23 -3.07 30.71 -55.04
CA TRP A 23 -4.15 29.80 -54.64
C TRP A 23 -5.53 30.44 -54.62
N THR A 24 -5.64 31.76 -54.79
CA THR A 24 -6.94 32.43 -54.84
C THR A 24 -7.62 32.20 -56.20
N GLN A 25 -8.90 31.83 -56.16
CA GLN A 25 -9.71 31.59 -57.38
C GLN A 25 -10.66 32.76 -57.68
N ALA A 26 -10.66 33.79 -56.84
CA ALA A 26 -11.52 34.95 -56.98
C ALA A 26 -10.81 36.09 -57.75
N PRO A 27 -11.52 36.82 -58.63
CA PRO A 27 -10.95 37.95 -59.36
C PRO A 27 -10.63 39.15 -58.45
N ARG A 28 -11.16 39.16 -57.23
CA ARG A 28 -10.94 40.20 -56.22
C ARG A 28 -10.44 39.57 -54.93
N VAL A 29 -9.34 40.09 -54.40
CA VAL A 29 -8.74 39.61 -53.16
C VAL A 29 -8.55 40.77 -52.18
N ILE A 30 -9.09 40.63 -50.97
CA ILE A 30 -8.83 41.55 -49.86
C ILE A 30 -7.73 40.94 -49.00
N ILE A 31 -6.63 41.68 -48.84
CA ILE A 31 -5.49 41.26 -48.05
C ILE A 31 -5.56 41.99 -46.70
N VAL A 32 -5.64 41.23 -45.62
CA VAL A 32 -5.78 41.74 -44.25
C VAL A 32 -4.44 41.66 -43.56
N TRP A 33 -3.92 42.81 -43.12
CA TRP A 33 -2.69 42.87 -42.34
C TRP A 33 -2.92 42.36 -40.92
N PRO A 34 -1.91 41.72 -40.30
CA PRO A 34 -2.02 41.28 -38.93
C PRO A 34 -2.09 42.50 -38.00
N GLY A 35 -2.85 42.38 -36.90
CA GLY A 35 -2.96 43.45 -35.90
C GLY A 35 -1.67 43.71 -35.11
N ARG A 36 -0.67 42.83 -35.21
CA ARG A 36 0.66 42.97 -34.60
C ARG A 36 1.73 42.45 -35.57
N GLY A 37 2.85 43.18 -35.67
CA GLY A 37 3.95 42.88 -36.60
C GLY A 37 3.98 43.82 -37.81
N ARG A 38 5.17 44.05 -38.39
CA ARG A 38 5.35 44.86 -39.60
C ARG A 38 5.62 43.94 -40.78
N VAL A 39 4.60 43.75 -41.60
CA VAL A 39 4.64 42.88 -42.78
C VAL A 39 4.55 43.77 -44.02
N LEU A 40 5.40 43.57 -45.02
CA LEU A 40 5.36 44.28 -46.31
C LEU A 40 5.23 45.82 -46.21
N SER A 41 5.89 46.44 -45.22
CA SER A 41 5.80 47.90 -44.98
C SER A 41 6.60 48.74 -45.97
N ARG A 42 7.44 48.12 -46.82
CA ARG A 42 8.26 48.84 -47.80
C ARG A 42 7.46 49.13 -49.06
N ARG A 43 7.58 50.34 -49.61
CA ARG A 43 6.99 50.72 -50.90
C ARG A 43 7.25 49.71 -52.02
N PHE A 44 8.47 49.17 -52.09
CA PHE A 44 8.86 48.22 -53.13
C PHE A 44 8.03 46.92 -53.08
N ASP A 45 7.71 46.43 -51.88
CA ASP A 45 6.98 45.18 -51.69
C ASP A 45 5.53 45.32 -52.20
N LEU A 46 4.89 46.46 -51.91
CA LEU A 46 3.56 46.78 -52.44
C LEU A 46 3.55 46.97 -53.96
N VAL A 47 4.61 47.55 -54.55
CA VAL A 47 4.77 47.65 -56.01
C VAL A 47 4.89 46.26 -56.65
N MET A 48 5.70 45.38 -56.07
CA MET A 48 5.85 44.01 -56.56
C MET A 48 4.56 43.22 -56.45
N LEU A 49 3.84 43.37 -55.33
CA LEU A 49 2.56 42.70 -55.08
C LEU A 49 1.48 43.20 -56.05
N GLN A 50 1.38 44.51 -56.28
CA GLN A 50 0.44 45.08 -57.26
C GLN A 50 0.76 44.59 -58.69
N ARG A 51 2.05 44.57 -59.07
CA ARG A 51 2.47 44.07 -60.39
C ARG A 51 2.13 42.60 -60.56
N TYR A 52 2.32 41.79 -59.52
CA TYR A 52 2.02 40.36 -59.55
C TYR A 52 0.51 40.09 -59.60
N ALA A 53 -0.29 40.76 -58.77
CA ALA A 53 -1.75 40.66 -58.80
C ALA A 53 -2.31 41.04 -60.19
N ARG A 54 -1.78 42.13 -60.78
CA ARG A 54 -2.17 42.56 -62.13
C ARG A 54 -1.77 41.54 -63.21
N LYS A 55 -0.67 40.81 -63.03
CA LYS A 55 -0.26 39.72 -63.92
C LYS A 55 -1.24 38.55 -63.87
N LEU A 56 -1.79 38.24 -62.70
CA LEU A 56 -2.81 37.21 -62.51
C LEU A 56 -4.24 37.67 -62.87
N GLY A 57 -4.42 38.96 -63.21
CA GLY A 57 -5.74 39.53 -63.46
C GLY A 57 -6.58 39.74 -62.20
N ILE A 58 -5.95 39.66 -61.03
CA ILE A 58 -6.59 39.84 -59.72
C ILE A 58 -6.55 41.31 -59.32
N GLN A 59 -7.69 41.84 -58.89
CA GLN A 59 -7.75 43.14 -58.21
C GLN A 59 -7.54 42.94 -56.72
N ILE A 60 -6.61 43.68 -56.14
CA ILE A 60 -6.30 43.62 -54.71
C ILE A 60 -6.86 44.84 -53.99
N GLY A 61 -7.29 44.64 -52.75
CA GLY A 61 -7.58 45.70 -51.79
C GLY A 61 -6.99 45.35 -50.43
N LEU A 62 -6.69 46.35 -49.62
CA LEU A 62 -5.95 46.17 -48.38
C LEU A 62 -6.83 46.56 -47.17
N VAL A 63 -6.75 45.78 -46.10
CA VAL A 63 -7.26 46.15 -44.77
C VAL A 63 -6.06 46.22 -43.85
N THR A 64 -5.69 47.42 -43.44
CA THR A 64 -4.54 47.65 -42.55
C THR A 64 -4.76 48.89 -41.69
N LEU A 65 -4.19 48.86 -40.49
CA LEU A 65 -4.11 50.01 -39.58
C LEU A 65 -2.71 50.64 -39.57
N ASP A 66 -1.76 50.10 -40.34
CA ASP A 66 -0.39 50.59 -40.41
C ASP A 66 -0.30 51.86 -41.29
N PRO A 67 0.13 53.01 -40.75
CA PRO A 67 0.17 54.28 -41.49
C PRO A 67 1.13 54.26 -42.69
N ASP A 68 2.24 53.51 -42.63
CA ASP A 68 3.21 53.45 -43.73
C ASP A 68 2.64 52.69 -44.93
N VAL A 69 1.93 51.58 -44.65
CA VAL A 69 1.26 50.77 -45.67
C VAL A 69 0.12 51.54 -46.32
N LEU A 70 -0.68 52.28 -45.53
CA LEU A 70 -1.74 53.14 -46.04
C LEU A 70 -1.17 54.23 -46.97
N HIS A 71 -0.10 54.91 -46.56
CA HIS A 71 0.55 55.94 -47.38
C HIS A 71 1.07 55.39 -48.72
N HIS A 72 1.68 54.19 -48.69
CA HIS A 72 2.16 53.54 -49.91
C HIS A 72 1.01 53.01 -50.79
N ALA A 73 -0.06 52.51 -50.21
CA ALA A 73 -1.25 52.05 -50.93
C ALA A 73 -1.93 53.20 -51.67
N GLU A 74 -2.03 54.38 -51.04
CA GLU A 74 -2.55 55.59 -51.66
C GLU A 74 -1.69 56.02 -52.86
N ALA A 75 -0.37 56.06 -52.69
CA ALA A 75 0.57 56.40 -53.77
C ALA A 75 0.52 55.42 -54.96
N LEU A 76 0.08 54.19 -54.73
CA LEU A 76 -0.08 53.15 -55.75
C LEU A 76 -1.52 53.01 -56.25
N HIS A 77 -2.45 53.84 -55.77
CA HIS A 77 -3.85 53.80 -56.14
C HIS A 77 -4.49 52.42 -55.87
N ILE A 78 -4.13 51.78 -54.75
CA ILE A 78 -4.72 50.51 -54.28
C ILE A 78 -5.86 50.84 -53.30
N PRO A 79 -7.06 50.27 -53.45
CA PRO A 79 -8.16 50.54 -52.53
C PRO A 79 -7.87 49.98 -51.13
N THR A 80 -8.07 50.81 -50.11
CA THR A 80 -7.94 50.46 -48.68
C THR A 80 -9.30 50.47 -47.99
N PHE A 81 -9.53 49.51 -47.09
CA PHE A 81 -10.80 49.33 -46.38
C PHE A 81 -10.56 49.31 -44.86
N GLU A 82 -11.41 50.00 -44.09
CA GLU A 82 -11.30 50.09 -42.63
C GLU A 82 -11.85 48.86 -41.90
N SER A 83 -12.80 48.13 -42.49
CA SER A 83 -13.42 46.94 -41.90
C SER A 83 -13.86 45.94 -42.97
N LEU A 84 -13.84 44.64 -42.62
CA LEU A 84 -14.17 43.52 -43.50
C LEU A 84 -15.65 43.44 -43.87
N GLU A 85 -16.54 44.05 -43.08
CA GLU A 85 -18.00 43.96 -43.23
C GLU A 85 -18.60 45.04 -44.15
N LEU A 86 -17.83 46.05 -44.57
CA LEU A 86 -18.25 47.10 -45.53
C LEU A 86 -17.80 46.77 -46.97
N GLN A 87 -18.13 45.57 -47.47
CA GLN A 87 -17.86 45.17 -48.86
C GLN A 87 -18.89 45.76 -49.84
N SER A 88 -18.79 47.05 -50.15
CA SER A 88 -19.62 47.67 -51.19
C SER A 88 -18.92 47.63 -52.57
N GLU A 89 -19.62 47.16 -53.61
CA GLU A 89 -19.09 47.04 -54.99
C GLU A 89 -18.62 48.38 -55.61
N LYS A 90 -19.01 49.53 -55.02
CA LYS A 90 -18.60 50.87 -55.46
C LYS A 90 -17.16 51.24 -55.08
N ALA A 91 -16.60 50.67 -54.01
CA ALA A 91 -15.29 51.05 -53.47
C ALA A 91 -14.08 50.51 -54.26
N TRP A 92 -14.30 49.57 -55.19
CA TRP A 92 -13.26 49.01 -56.05
C TRP A 92 -12.91 49.87 -57.29
N ARG A 93 -13.58 51.02 -57.49
CA ARG A 93 -13.33 51.93 -58.61
C ARG A 93 -12.32 53.00 -58.21
N VAL A 94 -11.03 52.70 -58.34
CA VAL A 94 -10.00 53.75 -58.22
C VAL A 94 -9.93 54.56 -59.52
N ARG A 95 -10.31 55.83 -59.43
CA ARG A 95 -10.22 56.84 -60.50
C ARG A 95 -8.81 57.43 -60.44
N GLY A 96 -7.91 57.02 -61.33
CA GLY A 96 -6.52 57.48 -61.32
C GLY A 96 -5.89 57.41 -62.70
N GLU A 97 -5.64 58.59 -63.28
CA GLU A 97 -5.11 58.83 -64.63
C GLU A 97 -3.73 58.22 -64.89
N ARG A 98 -3.57 57.56 -66.04
CA ARG A 98 -2.29 57.07 -66.55
C ARG A 98 -1.43 58.26 -67.02
N LYS A 99 -0.53 58.76 -66.17
CA LYS A 99 0.68 59.45 -66.66
C LYS A 99 1.74 58.39 -66.99
N ILE A 100 1.72 57.93 -68.23
CA ILE A 100 2.79 57.11 -68.81
C ILE A 100 3.98 58.06 -69.03
N SER A 101 4.95 58.04 -68.13
CA SER A 101 6.26 58.68 -68.38
C SER A 101 6.98 57.90 -69.47
N LYS A 102 7.28 58.59 -70.56
CA LYS A 102 7.88 58.08 -71.80
C LYS A 102 9.24 57.40 -71.55
N PRO A 103 9.66 56.44 -72.39
CA PRO A 103 11.01 55.88 -72.34
C PRO A 103 12.04 56.99 -72.59
N ILE A 104 13.03 57.07 -71.72
CA ILE A 104 14.17 57.98 -71.84
C ILE A 104 14.93 57.61 -73.10
N SER A 105 15.10 58.57 -74.00
CA SER A 105 15.76 58.41 -75.29
C SER A 105 17.29 58.41 -75.13
N THR A 106 17.97 57.65 -75.97
CA THR A 106 19.43 57.42 -76.00
C THR A 106 20.28 58.65 -76.33
N ALA A 107 19.72 59.86 -76.30
CA ALA A 107 20.40 61.14 -76.58
C ALA A 107 20.59 62.04 -75.35
N GLU A 108 20.15 61.62 -74.15
CA GLU A 108 20.32 62.39 -72.88
C GLU A 108 21.47 61.87 -71.99
N PHE A 109 22.21 60.86 -72.42
CA PHE A 109 23.39 60.35 -71.70
C PHE A 109 24.67 61.20 -71.90
N SER A 110 24.62 62.23 -72.73
CA SER A 110 25.78 63.06 -73.14
C SER A 110 25.84 64.46 -72.48
N SER A 111 25.00 64.75 -71.48
CA SER A 111 25.02 66.05 -70.75
C SER A 111 25.12 65.95 -69.21
N LEU A 112 25.49 64.77 -68.68
CA LEU A 112 25.89 64.61 -67.28
C LEU A 112 27.40 64.31 -67.17
N GLN A 113 28.21 65.30 -67.48
CA GLN A 113 29.63 65.38 -67.11
C GLN A 113 29.98 66.86 -66.85
N PRO A 114 31.03 67.18 -66.07
CA PRO A 114 31.29 66.77 -64.70
C PRO A 114 31.71 67.99 -63.84
N VAL A 115 31.35 68.06 -62.55
CA VAL A 115 32.08 68.94 -61.61
C VAL A 115 32.29 68.21 -60.29
N THR A 116 33.34 67.40 -60.23
CA THR A 116 34.05 67.20 -58.97
C THR A 116 35.51 67.58 -59.19
N LYS A 117 35.88 68.64 -58.51
CA LYS A 117 37.20 69.26 -58.53
C LYS A 117 38.25 68.23 -58.12
N ARG A 118 39.35 68.21 -58.87
CA ARG A 118 40.62 67.61 -58.48
C ARG A 118 40.99 68.01 -57.05
N THR A 119 41.26 67.03 -56.19
CA THR A 119 42.32 67.15 -55.18
C THR A 119 43.07 65.81 -55.05
N SER A 120 44.40 65.95 -55.02
CA SER A 120 45.46 64.97 -54.73
C SER A 120 45.46 63.61 -55.43
N LYS A 121 46.47 63.44 -56.30
CA LYS A 121 47.20 62.18 -56.42
C LYS A 121 47.64 61.74 -55.03
N ILE A 122 47.01 60.72 -54.46
CA ILE A 122 47.65 59.93 -53.42
C ILE A 122 48.54 58.94 -54.18
N SER A 123 49.84 59.15 -54.11
CA SER A 123 50.82 58.16 -54.51
C SER A 123 50.61 56.90 -53.68
N SER A 124 50.08 55.83 -54.28
CA SER A 124 50.24 54.49 -53.72
C SER A 124 51.65 54.00 -54.07
N GLN A 125 52.66 54.59 -53.43
CA GLN A 125 53.91 53.89 -53.17
C GLN A 125 53.71 53.01 -51.94
N MET A 126 52.83 52.04 -52.09
CA MET A 126 52.77 50.93 -51.16
C MET A 126 53.73 49.88 -51.69
N ASN A 127 54.89 49.73 -51.03
CA ASN A 127 55.84 48.65 -51.29
C ASN A 127 55.10 47.30 -51.26
N LEU A 128 55.53 46.34 -52.08
CA LEU A 128 54.90 45.02 -52.24
C LEU A 128 54.52 44.38 -50.89
N ALA A 129 55.38 44.54 -49.88
CA ALA A 129 55.16 44.08 -48.50
C ALA A 129 53.87 44.62 -47.86
N SER A 130 53.53 45.89 -48.07
CA SER A 130 52.31 46.50 -47.51
C SER A 130 51.03 46.02 -48.20
N ARG A 131 51.10 45.66 -49.49
CA ARG A 131 49.98 45.04 -50.22
C ARG A 131 49.78 43.59 -49.77
N ILE A 132 50.88 42.85 -49.58
CA ILE A 132 50.84 41.49 -49.00
C ILE A 132 50.29 41.55 -47.57
N ALA A 133 50.70 42.53 -46.75
CA ALA A 133 50.20 42.70 -45.40
C ALA A 133 48.67 42.94 -45.36
N LEU A 134 48.14 43.85 -46.19
CA LEU A 134 46.70 44.10 -46.26
C LEU A 134 45.90 42.90 -46.79
N PHE A 135 46.44 42.18 -47.77
CA PHE A 135 45.82 40.95 -48.28
C PHE A 135 45.83 39.83 -47.23
N SER A 136 46.95 39.65 -46.52
CA SER A 136 47.08 38.68 -45.43
C SER A 136 46.19 39.04 -44.24
N ALA A 137 46.01 40.32 -43.94
CA ALA A 137 45.09 40.81 -42.91
C ALA A 137 43.63 40.52 -43.28
N GLY A 138 43.26 40.70 -44.56
CA GLY A 138 41.95 40.31 -45.07
C GLY A 138 41.70 38.80 -44.97
N ILE A 139 42.70 37.98 -45.35
CA ILE A 139 42.62 36.52 -45.20
C ILE A 139 42.51 36.12 -43.73
N LEU A 140 43.31 36.70 -42.83
CA LEU A 140 43.25 36.45 -41.40
C LEU A 140 41.89 36.82 -40.81
N ALA A 141 41.29 37.92 -41.25
CA ALA A 141 39.96 38.32 -40.83
C ALA A 141 38.88 37.32 -41.27
N ILE A 142 38.97 36.79 -42.49
CA ILE A 142 38.07 35.74 -42.99
C ILE A 142 38.28 34.43 -42.22
N LEU A 143 39.53 34.06 -41.94
CA LEU A 143 39.87 32.85 -41.19
C LEU A 143 39.41 32.93 -39.73
N ALA A 144 39.57 34.10 -39.10
CA ALA A 144 39.06 34.37 -37.76
C ALA A 144 37.53 34.30 -37.72
N LEU A 145 36.85 34.85 -38.73
CA LEU A 145 35.40 34.75 -38.85
C LEU A 145 34.94 33.30 -39.04
N ALA A 146 35.66 32.52 -39.84
CA ALA A 146 35.37 31.10 -40.04
C ALA A 146 35.55 30.29 -38.75
N ILE A 147 36.61 30.55 -37.98
CA ILE A 147 36.86 29.92 -36.66
C ILE A 147 35.75 30.28 -35.67
N LEU A 148 35.28 31.53 -35.69
CA LEU A 148 34.21 32.00 -34.80
C LEU A 148 32.83 31.43 -35.19
N LEU A 149 32.66 31.03 -36.45
CA LEU A 149 31.48 30.34 -36.96
C LEU A 149 31.55 28.81 -36.80
N ILE A 150 32.63 28.25 -36.24
CA ILE A 150 32.68 26.82 -35.93
C ILE A 150 31.68 26.57 -34.80
N PRO A 151 30.59 25.81 -35.04
CA PRO A 151 29.62 25.52 -33.98
C PRO A 151 30.29 24.62 -32.93
N GLN A 152 30.33 25.09 -31.69
CA GLN A 152 30.70 24.26 -30.54
C GLN A 152 29.42 23.72 -29.90
N ALA A 153 29.32 22.40 -29.78
CA ALA A 153 28.26 21.73 -29.06
C ALA A 153 28.86 21.09 -27.81
N VAL A 154 28.44 21.54 -26.63
CA VAL A 154 28.75 20.89 -25.36
C VAL A 154 27.59 19.95 -25.05
N ILE A 155 27.84 18.65 -25.15
CA ILE A 155 26.85 17.61 -24.82
C ILE A 155 26.97 17.34 -23.32
N THR A 156 26.08 17.92 -22.52
CA THR A 156 25.95 17.58 -21.10
C THR A 156 24.99 16.41 -20.96
N ILE A 157 25.53 15.21 -20.71
CA ILE A 157 24.74 14.02 -20.37
C ILE A 157 24.51 14.06 -18.86
N GLN A 158 23.27 14.30 -18.43
CA GLN A 158 22.83 14.07 -17.05
C GLN A 158 22.15 12.71 -17.00
N PRO A 159 22.83 11.66 -16.50
CA PRO A 159 22.19 10.36 -16.32
C PRO A 159 21.12 10.48 -15.23
N GLU A 160 19.88 10.14 -15.58
CA GLU A 160 18.81 9.94 -14.60
C GLU A 160 18.96 8.51 -14.07
N ALA A 161 19.39 8.38 -12.82
CA ALA A 161 19.40 7.09 -12.15
C ALA A 161 17.95 6.74 -11.77
N MET A 162 17.39 5.71 -12.41
CA MET A 162 16.12 5.13 -12.00
C MET A 162 16.41 3.89 -11.16
N ASP A 163 15.91 3.85 -9.93
CA ASP A 163 15.95 2.65 -9.11
C ASP A 163 14.99 1.61 -9.70
N ILE A 164 15.55 0.52 -10.24
CA ILE A 164 14.75 -0.60 -10.76
C ILE A 164 14.58 -1.60 -9.62
N LEU A 165 13.37 -1.68 -9.08
CA LEU A 165 12.98 -2.74 -8.13
C LEU A 165 12.66 -4.02 -8.92
N LYS A 166 13.54 -5.01 -8.83
CA LYS A 166 13.32 -6.37 -9.36
C LYS A 166 13.14 -7.35 -8.21
N THR A 167 12.06 -8.13 -8.26
CA THR A 167 11.82 -9.22 -7.31
C THR A 167 12.33 -10.52 -7.92
N TYR A 168 13.21 -11.22 -7.21
CA TYR A 168 13.74 -12.52 -7.61
C TYR A 168 13.26 -13.57 -6.61
N SER A 169 12.86 -14.74 -7.12
CA SER A 169 12.52 -15.91 -6.31
C SER A 169 13.71 -16.86 -6.27
N LEU A 170 14.26 -17.09 -5.08
CA LEU A 170 15.32 -18.06 -4.83
C LEU A 170 14.69 -19.25 -4.08
N GLY A 171 14.94 -20.47 -4.55
CA GLY A 171 14.62 -21.69 -3.82
C GLY A 171 15.66 -21.95 -2.73
N LEU A 172 15.25 -22.55 -1.63
CA LEU A 172 16.16 -23.05 -0.59
C LEU A 172 16.32 -24.56 -0.79
N ASP A 173 17.55 -25.06 -0.72
CA ASP A 173 17.84 -26.48 -0.84
C ASP A 173 18.56 -26.96 0.42
N LEU A 174 17.98 -27.97 1.07
CA LEU A 174 18.49 -28.57 2.31
C LEU A 174 19.61 -29.60 2.06
N GLU A 175 19.71 -30.12 0.83
CA GLU A 175 20.62 -31.23 0.51
C GLU A 175 21.90 -30.79 -0.23
N GLN A 176 21.99 -29.52 -0.66
CA GLN A 176 23.18 -29.03 -1.37
C GLN A 176 24.30 -28.62 -0.42
N SER A 177 25.36 -29.44 -0.39
CA SER A 177 26.64 -29.13 0.25
C SER A 177 27.35 -27.99 -0.47
N GLU A 178 27.44 -26.83 0.18
CA GLU A 178 28.42 -25.73 0.01
C GLU A 178 28.57 -25.06 -1.37
N THR A 179 28.00 -25.62 -2.44
CA THR A 179 28.28 -25.19 -3.82
C THR A 179 26.97 -24.93 -4.58
N ILE A 180 26.78 -23.69 -5.00
CA ILE A 180 25.65 -23.27 -5.86
C ILE A 180 25.78 -24.01 -7.20
N THR A 181 25.00 -25.07 -7.37
CA THR A 181 24.97 -25.83 -8.64
C THR A 181 23.90 -25.28 -9.59
N ILE A 182 22.89 -24.60 -9.03
CA ILE A 182 21.80 -23.98 -9.79
C ILE A 182 21.69 -22.52 -9.33
N PRO A 183 21.81 -21.52 -10.22
CA PRO A 183 21.87 -20.10 -9.85
C PRO A 183 20.62 -19.55 -9.15
N THR A 184 19.52 -20.31 -9.12
CA THR A 184 18.26 -20.00 -8.44
C THR A 184 18.05 -20.74 -7.11
N HIS A 185 19.01 -21.53 -6.64
CA HIS A 185 18.90 -22.26 -5.37
C HIS A 185 20.03 -21.88 -4.41
N LEU A 186 19.66 -21.62 -3.15
CA LEU A 186 20.57 -21.29 -2.06
C LEU A 186 20.62 -22.48 -1.09
N PRO A 187 21.81 -22.99 -0.73
CA PRO A 187 21.90 -24.03 0.28
C PRO A 187 21.46 -23.47 1.64
N ALA A 188 20.61 -24.21 2.33
CA ALA A 188 20.12 -23.86 3.66
C ALA A 188 20.43 -25.00 4.63
N GLN A 189 20.80 -24.65 5.86
CA GLN A 189 20.97 -25.64 6.92
C GLN A 189 19.78 -25.60 7.87
N GLN A 190 19.43 -26.75 8.40
CA GLN A 190 18.37 -26.88 9.40
C GLN A 190 18.99 -26.79 10.79
N VAL A 191 18.47 -25.88 11.61
CA VAL A 191 18.78 -25.78 13.04
C VAL A 191 17.54 -26.15 13.84
N GLN A 192 17.74 -26.81 14.97
CA GLN A 192 16.65 -27.34 15.81
C GLN A 192 16.87 -26.97 17.27
N SER A 193 15.82 -26.53 17.93
CA SER A 193 15.87 -26.23 19.36
C SER A 193 14.65 -26.78 20.05
N VAL A 194 14.87 -27.46 21.18
CA VAL A 194 13.81 -27.89 22.08
C VAL A 194 13.67 -26.85 23.17
N LEU A 195 12.47 -26.32 23.36
CA LEU A 195 12.16 -25.33 24.39
C LEU A 195 11.05 -25.84 25.30
N GLU A 196 11.20 -25.57 26.59
CA GLU A 196 10.22 -25.85 27.63
C GLU A 196 9.63 -24.53 28.14
N GLY A 197 8.32 -24.42 28.07
CA GLY A 197 7.56 -23.28 28.57
C GLY A 197 6.57 -23.70 29.64
N GLN A 198 6.32 -22.81 30.59
CA GLN A 198 5.22 -22.95 31.55
C GLN A 198 4.46 -21.64 31.68
N LEU A 199 3.14 -21.72 31.68
CA LEU A 199 2.26 -20.57 31.89
C LEU A 199 1.16 -20.92 32.88
N ARG A 200 0.69 -19.92 33.62
CA ARG A 200 -0.46 -20.03 34.53
C ARG A 200 -1.39 -18.85 34.34
N LEU A 201 -2.67 -19.14 34.12
CA LEU A 201 -3.71 -18.14 33.91
C LEU A 201 -4.87 -18.35 34.88
N PRO A 202 -5.57 -17.28 35.29
CA PRO A 202 -6.79 -17.41 36.08
C PRO A 202 -7.90 -18.08 35.27
N THR A 203 -8.71 -18.93 35.90
CA THR A 203 -9.85 -19.56 35.23
C THR A 203 -11.03 -18.60 35.09
N THR A 204 -11.78 -18.71 34.00
CA THR A 204 -12.93 -17.85 33.73
C THR A 204 -14.27 -18.57 33.85
N GLY A 205 -14.24 -19.90 33.86
CA GLY A 205 -15.42 -20.75 33.99
C GLY A 205 -15.99 -20.77 35.41
N ARG A 206 -17.17 -21.37 35.54
CA ARG A 206 -17.85 -21.60 36.81
C ARG A 206 -18.36 -23.02 36.89
N ALA A 207 -18.07 -23.71 37.98
CA ALA A 207 -18.63 -25.02 38.27
C ALA A 207 -19.34 -25.02 39.62
N ALA A 208 -20.45 -25.73 39.70
CA ALA A 208 -21.14 -25.99 40.96
C ALA A 208 -20.51 -27.24 41.59
N GLN A 209 -19.93 -27.08 42.78
CA GLN A 209 -19.34 -28.17 43.54
C GLN A 209 -20.17 -28.44 44.80
N PRO A 210 -20.33 -29.70 45.22
CA PRO A 210 -20.92 -30.03 46.51
C PRO A 210 -20.19 -29.34 47.68
N ASP A 211 -20.95 -28.66 48.54
CA ASP A 211 -20.41 -27.85 49.65
C ASP A 211 -20.75 -28.47 51.00
N GLN A 212 -21.99 -28.32 51.46
CA GLN A 212 -22.40 -28.87 52.76
C GLN A 212 -23.07 -30.23 52.60
N PRO A 213 -22.83 -31.18 53.52
CA PRO A 213 -23.62 -32.39 53.63
C PRO A 213 -24.96 -32.11 54.32
N ALA A 214 -25.98 -32.84 53.89
CA ALA A 214 -27.29 -32.76 54.51
C ALA A 214 -27.25 -33.35 55.93
N ARG A 215 -27.93 -32.68 56.87
CA ARG A 215 -28.00 -33.03 58.29
C ARG A 215 -29.45 -33.11 58.72
N GLY A 216 -29.71 -34.02 59.64
CA GLY A 216 -31.05 -34.21 60.18
C GLY A 216 -31.07 -35.25 61.28
N GLU A 217 -32.28 -35.55 61.72
CA GLU A 217 -32.54 -36.48 62.81
C GLU A 217 -33.29 -37.69 62.28
N VAL A 218 -32.91 -38.87 62.77
CA VAL A 218 -33.63 -40.12 62.54
C VAL A 218 -34.08 -40.69 63.87
N ILE A 219 -35.23 -41.33 63.86
CA ILE A 219 -35.75 -42.10 64.99
C ILE A 219 -35.43 -43.56 64.73
N PHE A 220 -34.69 -44.16 65.65
CA PHE A 220 -34.56 -45.61 65.71
C PHE A 220 -35.62 -46.18 66.63
N THR A 221 -36.27 -47.27 66.19
CA THR A 221 -37.27 -47.99 66.99
C THR A 221 -36.77 -49.41 67.24
N ASN A 222 -36.75 -49.84 68.51
CA ASN A 222 -36.38 -51.21 68.87
C ASN A 222 -37.50 -52.20 68.49
N LEU A 223 -37.17 -53.25 67.75
CA LEU A 223 -38.13 -54.30 67.38
C LEU A 223 -38.05 -55.53 68.31
N THR A 224 -37.14 -55.50 69.28
CA THR A 224 -36.86 -56.60 70.23
C THR A 224 -37.14 -56.19 71.68
N ASP A 225 -37.15 -57.17 72.60
CA ASP A 225 -37.28 -56.95 74.04
C ASP A 225 -35.91 -56.84 74.76
N GLN A 226 -34.82 -56.64 74.01
CA GLN A 226 -33.46 -56.53 74.52
C GLN A 226 -32.90 -55.13 74.26
N SER A 227 -32.02 -54.64 75.15
CA SER A 227 -31.37 -53.34 74.94
C SER A 227 -30.39 -53.44 73.77
N LEU A 228 -30.48 -52.51 72.83
CA LEU A 228 -29.67 -52.47 71.62
C LEU A 228 -28.78 -51.22 71.63
N ALA A 229 -27.48 -51.40 71.42
CA ALA A 229 -26.56 -50.29 71.26
C ALA A 229 -26.40 -49.93 69.77
N ILE A 230 -26.71 -48.69 69.41
CA ILE A 230 -26.44 -48.12 68.09
C ILE A 230 -25.09 -47.40 68.19
N PRO A 231 -23.99 -47.95 67.62
CA PRO A 231 -22.71 -47.28 67.61
C PRO A 231 -22.74 -46.04 66.71
N ALA A 232 -21.90 -45.04 67.03
CA ALA A 232 -21.57 -44.00 66.06
C ALA A 232 -20.93 -44.65 64.82
N GLY A 233 -21.23 -44.13 63.64
CA GLY A 233 -20.81 -44.73 62.37
C GLY A 233 -21.80 -45.77 61.81
N THR A 234 -22.94 -46.01 62.46
CA THR A 234 -24.01 -46.83 61.86
C THR A 234 -24.58 -46.11 60.64
N THR A 235 -24.63 -46.83 59.52
CA THR A 235 -25.11 -46.32 58.23
C THR A 235 -26.58 -46.65 58.02
N VAL A 236 -27.35 -45.65 57.60
CA VAL A 236 -28.77 -45.76 57.23
C VAL A 236 -28.97 -45.21 55.82
N ARG A 237 -29.94 -45.75 55.09
CA ARG A 237 -30.17 -45.39 53.69
C ARG A 237 -31.64 -45.31 53.33
N THR A 238 -31.89 -44.61 52.24
CA THR A 238 -33.16 -44.63 51.53
C THR A 238 -33.25 -45.85 50.62
N PHE A 239 -34.45 -46.14 50.11
CA PHE A 239 -34.61 -47.12 49.03
C PHE A 239 -34.23 -46.58 47.65
N ASP A 240 -34.04 -45.26 47.52
CA ASP A 240 -33.47 -44.65 46.33
C ASP A 240 -31.96 -44.95 46.24
N PRO A 241 -31.47 -45.61 45.18
CA PRO A 241 -30.06 -45.91 45.01
C PRO A 241 -29.20 -44.67 44.65
N THR A 242 -29.82 -43.55 44.30
CA THR A 242 -29.11 -42.31 43.94
C THR A 242 -28.79 -41.43 45.14
N ALA A 243 -29.51 -41.60 46.25
CA ALA A 243 -29.26 -40.85 47.47
C ALA A 243 -28.00 -41.38 48.21
N PRO A 244 -27.23 -40.49 48.84
CA PRO A 244 -26.09 -40.89 49.64
C PRO A 244 -26.54 -41.64 50.90
N HIS A 245 -25.60 -42.37 51.49
CA HIS A 245 -25.83 -43.01 52.77
C HIS A 245 -25.77 -41.96 53.89
N PHE A 246 -26.44 -42.20 55.01
CA PHE A 246 -26.43 -41.31 56.17
C PHE A 246 -25.76 -42.02 57.34
N VAL A 247 -24.88 -41.31 58.04
CA VAL A 247 -24.06 -41.87 59.11
C VAL A 247 -24.41 -41.21 60.43
N THR A 248 -24.65 -42.05 61.45
CA THR A 248 -24.90 -41.62 62.83
C THR A 248 -23.65 -41.04 63.48
N GLN A 249 -23.79 -39.88 64.16
CA GLN A 249 -22.63 -39.18 64.75
C GLN A 249 -22.33 -39.59 66.18
N THR A 250 -23.34 -40.09 66.91
CA THR A 250 -23.23 -40.40 68.32
C THR A 250 -23.71 -41.81 68.60
N ARG A 251 -23.07 -42.47 69.58
CA ARG A 251 -23.54 -43.75 70.11
C ARG A 251 -24.74 -43.52 71.00
N VAL A 252 -25.81 -44.27 70.78
CA VAL A 252 -26.99 -44.24 71.65
C VAL A 252 -27.50 -45.65 71.92
N ASN A 253 -28.11 -45.86 73.08
CA ASN A 253 -28.69 -47.15 73.47
C ASN A 253 -30.21 -47.05 73.44
N LEU A 254 -30.83 -48.04 72.81
CA LEU A 254 -32.27 -48.29 72.90
C LEU A 254 -32.55 -49.13 74.15
N ASP A 255 -33.64 -48.81 74.84
CA ASP A 255 -34.07 -49.55 76.01
C ASP A 255 -34.56 -50.96 75.64
N ALA A 256 -34.55 -51.86 76.63
CA ALA A 256 -35.01 -53.24 76.50
C ALA A 256 -36.55 -53.34 76.49
N GLU A 257 -37.19 -52.53 75.65
CA GLU A 257 -38.63 -52.47 75.47
C GLU A 257 -38.94 -52.37 73.98
N LYS A 258 -39.79 -53.27 73.49
CA LYS A 258 -40.24 -53.27 72.10
C LYS A 258 -41.03 -52.01 71.81
N GLY A 259 -40.63 -51.29 70.77
CA GLY A 259 -41.20 -50.00 70.39
C GLY A 259 -40.56 -48.81 71.08
N SER A 260 -39.55 -49.00 71.94
CA SER A 260 -38.74 -47.89 72.45
C SER A 260 -38.10 -47.12 71.30
N GLN A 261 -38.08 -45.78 71.42
CA GLN A 261 -37.62 -44.86 70.38
C GLN A 261 -36.52 -43.96 70.90
N VAL A 262 -35.53 -43.70 70.05
CA VAL A 262 -34.43 -42.78 70.33
C VAL A 262 -34.16 -41.95 69.08
N ILE A 263 -33.98 -40.64 69.30
CA ILE A 263 -33.60 -39.68 68.25
C ILE A 263 -32.07 -39.65 68.17
N VAL A 264 -31.54 -39.76 66.95
CA VAL A 264 -30.10 -39.72 66.67
C VAL A 264 -29.85 -38.78 65.49
N GLU A 265 -28.84 -37.92 65.62
CA GLU A 265 -28.38 -37.08 64.52
C GLU A 265 -27.61 -37.90 63.47
N VAL A 266 -27.93 -37.65 62.20
CA VAL A 266 -27.26 -38.23 61.05
C VAL A 266 -26.76 -37.17 60.09
N VAL A 267 -25.67 -37.49 59.40
CA VAL A 267 -25.08 -36.65 58.36
C VAL A 267 -24.89 -37.49 57.11
N ALA A 268 -25.21 -36.91 55.94
CA ALA A 268 -24.96 -37.55 54.66
C ALA A 268 -23.46 -37.85 54.48
N SER A 269 -23.15 -39.03 53.93
CA SER A 269 -21.78 -39.48 53.67
C SER A 269 -21.09 -38.68 52.57
N LEU A 270 -21.88 -38.11 51.66
CA LEU A 270 -21.42 -37.24 50.59
C LEU A 270 -22.05 -35.85 50.75
N PRO A 271 -21.28 -34.76 50.54
CA PRO A 271 -21.83 -33.43 50.46
C PRO A 271 -22.70 -33.26 49.21
N GLY A 272 -23.59 -32.27 49.23
CA GLY A 272 -24.40 -31.90 48.07
C GLY A 272 -25.90 -32.02 48.29
N PRO A 273 -26.69 -31.50 47.34
CA PRO A 273 -28.15 -31.46 47.43
C PRO A 273 -28.80 -32.85 47.35
N ASP A 274 -28.09 -33.85 46.81
CA ASP A 274 -28.56 -35.22 46.70
C ASP A 274 -28.80 -35.87 48.07
N GLY A 275 -28.14 -35.37 49.12
CA GLY A 275 -28.40 -35.78 50.51
C GLY A 275 -29.69 -35.21 51.10
N ASN A 276 -30.35 -34.26 50.44
CA ASN A 276 -31.62 -33.70 50.93
C ASN A 276 -32.76 -34.65 50.60
N VAL A 277 -33.30 -35.31 51.62
CA VAL A 277 -34.38 -36.28 51.47
C VAL A 277 -35.63 -35.81 52.19
N SER A 278 -36.80 -36.14 51.64
CA SER A 278 -38.09 -35.81 52.26
C SER A 278 -38.26 -36.53 53.60
N ALA A 279 -39.23 -36.11 54.39
CA ALA A 279 -39.68 -36.89 55.54
C ALA A 279 -40.02 -38.32 55.11
N GLU A 280 -39.75 -39.28 56.00
CA GLU A 280 -40.01 -40.71 55.86
C GLU A 280 -39.25 -41.43 54.72
N ALA A 281 -38.25 -40.78 54.12
CA ALA A 281 -37.46 -41.37 53.03
C ALA A 281 -36.44 -42.42 53.50
N ILE A 282 -35.85 -42.25 54.68
CA ILE A 282 -34.87 -43.19 55.26
C ILE A 282 -35.62 -44.32 55.94
N GLN A 283 -35.37 -45.55 55.49
CA GLN A 283 -36.16 -46.71 55.92
C GLN A 283 -35.31 -47.96 56.16
N ALA A 284 -34.04 -47.96 55.75
CA ALA A 284 -33.15 -49.13 55.88
C ALA A 284 -31.92 -48.80 56.72
N ILE A 285 -31.53 -49.74 57.57
CA ILE A 285 -30.28 -49.73 58.34
C ILE A 285 -29.35 -50.76 57.70
N ASP A 286 -28.11 -50.39 57.45
CA ASP A 286 -27.13 -51.33 56.94
C ASP A 286 -26.55 -52.22 58.05
N GLY A 287 -26.35 -53.50 57.74
CA GLY A 287 -25.81 -54.50 58.66
C GLY A 287 -26.87 -55.22 59.49
N THR A 288 -26.42 -55.97 60.51
CA THR A 288 -27.28 -56.83 61.33
C THR A 288 -28.26 -56.06 62.21
N LEU A 289 -27.98 -54.78 62.48
CA LEU A 289 -28.87 -53.91 63.26
C LEU A 289 -30.22 -53.69 62.57
N GLY A 290 -30.28 -53.73 61.23
CA GLY A 290 -31.53 -53.64 60.47
C GLY A 290 -32.47 -54.84 60.63
N LEU A 291 -32.02 -55.92 61.27
CA LEU A 291 -32.87 -57.06 61.63
C LEU A 291 -33.55 -56.89 63.00
N SER A 292 -33.05 -55.97 63.83
CA SER A 292 -33.48 -55.81 65.24
C SER A 292 -34.00 -54.41 65.57
N ALA A 293 -33.76 -53.43 64.70
CA ALA A 293 -34.29 -52.08 64.80
C ALA A 293 -34.81 -51.60 63.44
N SER A 294 -35.79 -50.69 63.47
CA SER A 294 -36.21 -49.92 62.29
C SER A 294 -35.76 -48.46 62.44
N VAL A 295 -35.64 -47.77 61.31
CA VAL A 295 -35.27 -46.35 61.25
C VAL A 295 -36.30 -45.59 60.43
N SER A 296 -36.63 -44.38 60.85
CA SER A 296 -37.40 -43.42 60.06
C SER A 296 -36.95 -41.99 60.33
N ASN A 297 -37.01 -41.11 59.32
CA ASN A 297 -36.80 -39.68 59.53
C ASN A 297 -38.15 -38.94 59.56
N PRO A 298 -38.67 -38.52 60.72
CA PRO A 298 -39.97 -37.85 60.79
C PRO A 298 -39.95 -36.46 60.13
N SER A 299 -38.79 -35.80 60.10
CA SER A 299 -38.56 -34.53 59.42
C SER A 299 -37.67 -34.72 58.19
N PRO A 300 -37.77 -33.85 57.17
CA PRO A 300 -36.88 -33.89 56.03
C PRO A 300 -35.43 -33.63 56.46
N ILE A 301 -34.48 -34.30 55.81
CA ILE A 301 -33.06 -34.00 55.98
C ILE A 301 -32.70 -32.90 55.00
N THR A 302 -32.06 -31.84 55.50
CA THR A 302 -31.78 -30.64 54.71
C THR A 302 -30.35 -30.14 54.98
N GLY A 303 -29.93 -29.10 54.27
CA GLY A 303 -28.60 -28.49 54.44
C GLY A 303 -27.57 -28.97 53.42
N GLY A 304 -27.91 -29.94 52.56
CA GLY A 304 -27.12 -30.30 51.39
C GLY A 304 -27.12 -29.16 50.37
N SER A 305 -25.97 -28.56 50.07
CA SER A 305 -25.85 -27.38 49.19
C SER A 305 -24.80 -27.55 48.10
N LEU A 306 -24.92 -26.73 47.06
CA LEU A 306 -23.87 -26.50 46.07
C LEU A 306 -23.23 -25.13 46.32
N GLN A 307 -21.92 -25.04 46.14
CA GLN A 307 -21.20 -23.79 46.07
C GLN A 307 -20.65 -23.61 44.65
N VAL A 308 -20.91 -22.45 44.06
CA VAL A 308 -20.34 -22.08 42.75
C VAL A 308 -18.92 -21.59 42.99
N ARG A 309 -17.95 -22.22 42.31
CA ARG A 309 -16.53 -21.85 42.34
C ARG A 309 -16.02 -21.60 40.93
N SER A 310 -14.89 -20.90 40.84
CA SER A 310 -14.15 -20.76 39.59
C SER A 310 -13.74 -22.13 39.08
N ALA A 311 -13.83 -22.33 37.77
CA ALA A 311 -13.54 -23.61 37.16
C ALA A 311 -12.94 -23.44 35.78
N VAL A 312 -12.18 -24.44 35.33
CA VAL A 312 -11.53 -24.42 34.02
C VAL A 312 -12.58 -24.44 32.92
N SER A 313 -12.57 -23.40 32.07
CA SER A 313 -13.41 -23.35 30.87
C SER A 313 -12.68 -23.88 29.64
N PRO A 314 -13.40 -24.31 28.59
CA PRO A 314 -12.77 -24.66 27.31
C PRO A 314 -12.00 -23.49 26.68
N THR A 315 -12.44 -22.25 26.93
CA THR A 315 -11.77 -21.05 26.45
C THR A 315 -10.42 -20.83 27.14
N ASP A 316 -10.31 -21.19 28.42
CA ASP A 316 -9.06 -21.05 29.18
C ASP A 316 -7.96 -21.97 28.63
N LEU A 317 -8.31 -23.19 28.20
CA LEU A 317 -7.37 -24.14 27.58
C LEU A 317 -6.81 -23.63 26.25
N VAL A 318 -7.69 -23.10 25.39
CA VAL A 318 -7.27 -22.57 24.08
C VAL A 318 -6.39 -21.34 24.28
N LEU A 319 -6.77 -20.46 25.20
CA LEU A 319 -6.07 -19.21 25.45
C LEU A 319 -4.68 -19.46 26.05
N ILE A 320 -4.56 -20.34 27.06
CA ILE A 320 -3.26 -20.65 27.66
C ILE A 320 -2.32 -21.34 26.68
N HIS A 321 -2.86 -22.20 25.80
CA HIS A 321 -2.07 -22.86 24.76
C HIS A 321 -1.55 -21.84 23.76
N SER A 322 -2.41 -20.99 23.19
CA SER A 322 -1.99 -19.99 22.22
C SER A 322 -0.98 -19.00 22.81
N GLU A 323 -1.20 -18.53 24.03
CA GLU A 323 -0.30 -17.56 24.68
C GLU A 323 1.06 -18.18 25.01
N LEU A 324 1.10 -19.44 25.44
CA LEU A 324 2.36 -20.14 25.70
C LEU A 324 3.09 -20.50 24.40
N GLU A 325 2.38 -20.90 23.36
CA GLU A 325 2.94 -21.19 22.05
C GLU A 325 3.57 -19.93 21.42
N ASP A 326 2.88 -18.78 21.47
CA ASP A 326 3.40 -17.50 21.00
C ASP A 326 4.67 -17.08 21.75
N ASN A 327 4.67 -17.21 23.09
CA ASN A 327 5.86 -16.94 23.91
C ASN A 327 7.03 -17.86 23.54
N LEU A 328 6.76 -19.16 23.35
CA LEU A 328 7.77 -20.13 22.94
C LEU A 328 8.28 -19.87 21.52
N PHE A 329 7.44 -19.37 20.61
CA PHE A 329 7.83 -19.00 19.25
C PHE A 329 8.80 -17.80 19.26
N ASP A 330 8.53 -16.79 20.09
CA ASP A 330 9.42 -15.65 20.29
C ASP A 330 10.77 -16.07 20.89
N GLU A 331 10.75 -16.99 21.86
CA GLU A 331 11.97 -17.58 22.43
C GLU A 331 12.73 -18.46 21.42
N ALA A 332 12.01 -19.21 20.57
CA ALA A 332 12.58 -20.05 19.51
C ALA A 332 13.38 -19.22 18.50
N HIS A 333 12.91 -18.01 18.16
CA HIS A 333 13.66 -17.12 17.28
C HIS A 333 15.05 -16.79 17.85
N GLN A 334 15.14 -16.50 19.16
CA GLN A 334 16.42 -16.20 19.81
C GLN A 334 17.29 -17.46 19.97
N ALA A 335 16.67 -18.58 20.36
CA ALA A 335 17.37 -19.85 20.56
C ALA A 335 17.98 -20.37 19.25
N LEU A 336 17.21 -20.39 18.15
CA LEU A 336 17.68 -20.82 16.83
C LEU A 336 18.75 -19.88 16.28
N LEU A 337 18.63 -18.57 16.51
CA LEU A 337 19.66 -17.59 16.12
C LEU A 337 20.97 -17.80 16.89
N SER A 338 20.91 -18.24 18.14
CA SER A 338 22.12 -18.56 18.93
C SER A 338 22.80 -19.87 18.52
N GLN A 339 22.08 -20.76 17.83
CA GLN A 339 22.63 -22.00 17.27
C GLN A 339 23.18 -21.82 15.86
N ALA A 340 22.80 -20.76 15.15
CA ALA A 340 23.38 -20.41 13.86
C ALA A 340 24.87 -20.07 14.02
N GLN A 341 25.68 -20.39 13.02
CA GLN A 341 27.10 -20.01 13.02
C GLN A 341 27.27 -18.48 12.91
N GLU A 342 28.43 -17.93 13.28
CA GLU A 342 28.70 -16.47 13.25
C GLU A 342 28.40 -15.82 11.89
N ASP A 343 28.55 -16.57 10.80
CA ASP A 343 28.36 -16.10 9.43
C ASP A 343 27.02 -16.55 8.81
N GLU A 344 26.07 -17.06 9.61
CA GLU A 344 24.76 -17.53 9.14
C GLU A 344 23.62 -16.64 9.64
N LYS A 345 22.55 -16.55 8.84
CA LYS A 345 21.35 -15.82 9.19
C LYS A 345 20.14 -16.74 9.19
N LEU A 346 19.36 -16.67 10.26
CA LEU A 346 18.06 -17.34 10.37
C LEU A 346 17.05 -16.70 9.43
N ILE A 347 16.21 -17.53 8.80
CA ILE A 347 15.08 -17.09 7.97
C ILE A 347 13.84 -17.05 8.89
N PRO A 348 13.33 -15.87 9.29
CA PRO A 348 12.29 -15.80 10.31
C PRO A 348 11.01 -16.55 9.94
N GLY A 349 10.62 -16.51 8.65
CA GLY A 349 9.43 -17.22 8.15
C GLY A 349 9.59 -18.74 7.97
N SER A 350 10.77 -19.29 8.29
CA SER A 350 11.02 -20.73 8.23
C SER A 350 10.84 -21.44 9.57
N ILE A 351 10.70 -20.68 10.66
CA ILE A 351 10.52 -21.23 12.00
C ILE A 351 9.17 -21.94 12.05
N ARG A 352 9.19 -23.22 12.41
CA ARG A 352 7.97 -24.02 12.60
C ARG A 352 8.15 -25.02 13.74
N VAL A 353 7.04 -25.40 14.35
CA VAL A 353 6.99 -26.50 15.31
C VAL A 353 7.09 -27.82 14.55
N VAL A 354 8.06 -28.65 14.94
CA VAL A 354 8.27 -30.00 14.39
C VAL A 354 7.40 -31.00 15.13
N GLU A 355 7.51 -30.96 16.45
CA GLU A 355 6.92 -31.95 17.35
C GLU A 355 6.56 -31.30 18.68
N THR A 356 5.43 -31.72 19.25
CA THR A 356 5.04 -31.42 20.63
C THR A 356 5.48 -32.60 21.50
N ILE A 357 6.59 -32.43 22.21
CA ILE A 357 7.21 -33.49 23.01
C ILE A 357 6.37 -33.75 24.27
N GLU A 358 5.89 -32.69 24.92
CA GLU A 358 5.05 -32.78 26.11
C GLU A 358 4.01 -31.66 26.11
N GLU A 359 2.77 -32.02 26.40
CA GLU A 359 1.68 -31.09 26.69
C GLU A 359 0.97 -31.58 27.94
N ARG A 360 1.01 -30.77 29.01
CA ARG A 360 0.43 -31.15 30.30
C ARG A 360 -0.29 -30.00 30.97
N PHE A 361 -1.60 -30.15 31.12
CA PHE A 361 -2.44 -29.26 31.90
C PHE A 361 -2.44 -29.65 33.38
N SER A 362 -2.59 -28.65 34.26
CA SER A 362 -2.71 -28.88 35.71
C SER A 362 -4.08 -29.41 36.12
N ASN A 363 -5.12 -29.13 35.33
CA ASN A 363 -6.53 -29.37 35.63
C ASN A 363 -7.31 -29.64 34.33
N GLU A 364 -8.42 -30.37 34.43
CA GLU A 364 -9.30 -30.70 33.30
C GLU A 364 -10.48 -29.72 33.20
N ILE A 365 -11.18 -29.76 32.05
CA ILE A 365 -12.37 -28.94 31.82
C ILE A 365 -13.43 -29.24 32.89
N GLY A 366 -13.91 -28.19 33.55
CA GLY A 366 -14.93 -28.31 34.60
C GLY A 366 -14.38 -28.53 36.00
N ASP A 367 -13.08 -28.76 36.16
CA ASP A 367 -12.44 -28.83 37.47
C ASP A 367 -12.55 -27.48 38.19
N ALA A 368 -12.93 -27.52 39.46
CA ALA A 368 -12.95 -26.35 40.33
C ALA A 368 -11.52 -25.96 40.71
N ALA A 369 -10.98 -24.95 40.02
CA ALA A 369 -9.64 -24.42 40.22
C ALA A 369 -9.64 -22.91 39.93
N ASP A 370 -8.88 -22.13 40.70
CA ASP A 370 -8.76 -20.67 40.49
C ASP A 370 -7.79 -20.31 39.36
N SER A 371 -6.90 -21.22 39.00
CA SER A 371 -5.91 -21.06 37.94
C SER A 371 -5.70 -22.35 37.17
N LEU A 372 -5.43 -22.22 35.88
CA LEU A 372 -5.01 -23.28 34.99
C LEU A 372 -3.52 -23.11 34.67
N GLY A 373 -2.74 -24.17 34.81
CA GLY A 373 -1.35 -24.22 34.37
C GLY A 373 -1.17 -25.12 33.16
N LEU A 374 -0.26 -24.73 32.27
CA LEU A 374 0.19 -25.53 31.13
C LEU A 374 1.72 -25.61 31.16
N ILE A 375 2.24 -26.82 30.98
CA ILE A 375 3.64 -27.08 30.65
C ILE A 375 3.66 -27.61 29.23
N LEU A 376 4.46 -26.98 28.38
CA LEU A 376 4.55 -27.28 26.96
C LEU A 376 6.02 -27.39 26.57
N ILE A 377 6.39 -28.52 25.99
CA ILE A 377 7.73 -28.76 25.43
C ILE A 377 7.58 -28.91 23.93
N LEU A 378 8.13 -27.97 23.19
CA LEU A 378 8.06 -27.92 21.72
C LEU A 378 9.46 -28.06 21.13
N GLU A 379 9.55 -28.85 20.06
CA GLU A 379 10.70 -28.84 19.17
C GLU A 379 10.43 -27.87 18.02
N PHE A 380 11.30 -26.88 17.88
CA PHE A 380 11.28 -25.93 16.78
C PHE A 380 12.39 -26.25 15.79
N GLU A 381 12.09 -26.10 14.51
CA GLU A 381 13.09 -26.06 13.45
C GLU A 381 13.08 -24.71 12.76
N GLY A 382 14.25 -24.28 12.28
CA GLY A 382 14.41 -23.14 11.41
C GLY A 382 15.46 -23.40 10.35
N LEU A 383 15.39 -22.63 9.27
CA LEU A 383 16.37 -22.64 8.20
C LEU A 383 17.32 -21.45 8.36
N VAL A 384 18.61 -21.71 8.25
CA VAL A 384 19.68 -20.70 8.21
C VAL A 384 20.36 -20.71 6.84
N TYR A 385 20.87 -19.56 6.42
CA TYR A 385 21.62 -19.39 5.17
C TYR A 385 22.86 -18.53 5.38
N SER A 386 23.87 -18.71 4.53
CA SER A 386 25.06 -17.85 4.51
C SER A 386 24.82 -16.58 3.66
N PRO A 387 25.06 -15.36 4.18
CA PRO A 387 24.96 -14.12 3.42
C PRO A 387 25.94 -14.04 2.24
N ASP A 388 27.08 -14.71 2.33
CA ASP A 388 28.11 -14.74 1.28
C ASP A 388 27.66 -15.57 0.08
N GLN A 389 26.98 -16.68 0.34
CA GLN A 389 26.35 -17.50 -0.70
C GLN A 389 25.19 -16.75 -1.36
N LEU A 390 24.40 -15.98 -0.59
CA LEU A 390 23.36 -15.12 -1.15
C LEU A 390 23.95 -14.04 -2.08
N HIS A 391 25.01 -13.36 -1.68
CA HIS A 391 25.70 -12.39 -2.55
C HIS A 391 26.24 -13.05 -3.82
N SER A 392 26.82 -14.24 -3.69
CA SER A 392 27.33 -15.00 -4.83
C SER A 392 26.20 -15.38 -5.80
N ALA A 393 25.06 -15.87 -5.29
CA ALA A 393 23.88 -16.17 -6.10
C ALA A 393 23.30 -14.92 -6.78
N MET A 394 23.24 -13.80 -6.08
CA MET A 394 22.75 -12.54 -6.65
C MET A 394 23.62 -12.04 -7.81
N ASN A 395 24.95 -12.22 -7.74
CA ASN A 395 25.83 -11.85 -8.85
C ASN A 395 25.55 -12.66 -10.12
N PHE A 396 25.15 -13.93 -10.01
CA PHE A 396 24.75 -14.75 -11.16
C PHE A 396 23.38 -14.36 -11.74
N VAL A 397 22.49 -13.80 -10.92
CA VAL A 397 21.14 -13.40 -11.33
C VAL A 397 21.12 -12.00 -11.95
N VAL A 398 22.08 -11.14 -11.56
CA VAL A 398 22.21 -9.76 -12.04
C VAL A 398 23.10 -9.64 -13.28
N ALA A 399 24.09 -10.54 -13.45
CA ALA A 399 24.91 -10.64 -14.66
C ALA A 399 24.09 -11.14 -15.85
#